data_AF-A0A8H6VI01-F1
#
_entry.id   AF-A0A8H6VI01-F1
#
_cell.length_a   1.000
_cell.length_b   1.000
_cell.length_c   1.000
_cell.angle_alpha   90.00
_cell.angle_beta   90.00
_cell.angle_gamma   90.00
#
_symmetry.space_group_name_H-M   'P 1'
#
loop_
_entity.id
_entity.type
_entity.pdbx_description
1 polymer ?
#
loop_
_entity_poly.entity_id
_entity_poly.type
_entity_poly.pdbx_seq_one_letter_code
_entity_poly.pdbx_strand_id
1 'polypeptide(L)'
;MAPLMNDDGLERDGLQQNGSPPKPRLLIVGAGSRGHAYARATVDSGLGTVAAIAEPIDFKRGLLGSNYIWPGGTPCPENEFTSWKQFVKYEQQRRKDEAAGISVPAGIDGIFICVRDEHHIEVLTAIAPLGLHIMSEKPLATSLDDCLRIEKALLSAPKRIFAIGHVLRYSPHNMLLRHLVRERQVIGDVLSIEHTEPVGWWHFSHSYVRGNWRKESTTAPSLLTKSCHDIDFILWMLCSPAPGEGQHAHLPARLTSSGSLKHFRRSQKPREAGPATNCLSCPIKDSCQYSALRIYNDKVLAKGNAKWPIDIVNPEVETILAESGPEKAKQTLLATLSEDYDVKSTKLSDIEGRSWYGRCVWESDNDVCDDQYVTLEWDDDTDGRGSKTASFHMIAQTLAQCERRGRIYGTSGEIYYDSKSITVHDFTNDTTKTYNPEVPKNSHHGGGDDGLTQQFIKAIIACKDGSMKVNEAQTQYMGCTMEEIVRSHAAVFAAEEARRERKVVNWQQWWQTNVAARLQTV
;
A
#
# COMPACT_ATOMS: atom_id res chain seq x y z
N MET A 1 -3.63 -19.04 9.35
CA MET A 1 -3.55 -19.93 8.17
C MET A 1 -4.90 -19.90 7.47
N ALA A 2 -4.98 -19.35 6.26
CA ALA A 2 -6.14 -19.58 5.40
C ALA A 2 -5.91 -20.90 4.67
N PRO A 3 -6.86 -21.84 4.65
CA PRO A 3 -6.69 -23.04 3.85
C PRO A 3 -6.66 -22.64 2.38
N LEU A 4 -5.67 -23.18 1.66
CA LEU A 4 -5.71 -23.29 0.20
C LEU A 4 -7.03 -23.98 -0.17
N MET A 5 -7.70 -23.47 -1.20
CA MET A 5 -8.99 -23.99 -1.66
C MET A 5 -8.92 -25.51 -1.84
N ASN A 6 -9.60 -26.24 -0.95
CA ASN A 6 -10.01 -27.60 -1.22
C ASN A 6 -11.50 -27.57 -1.57
N ASP A 7 -11.76 -28.02 -2.79
CA ASP A 7 -13.07 -28.28 -3.36
C ASP A 7 -13.52 -29.65 -2.86
N ASP A 8 -14.24 -29.70 -1.75
CA ASP A 8 -14.89 -30.93 -1.27
C ASP A 8 -16.39 -30.66 -1.09
N GLY A 9 -17.16 -31.12 -2.07
CA GLY A 9 -18.60 -31.21 -2.00
C GLY A 9 -19.03 -32.19 -0.91
N LEU A 10 -19.74 -31.68 0.09
CA LEU A 10 -20.48 -32.50 1.06
C LEU A 10 -21.96 -32.10 1.01
N GLU A 11 -22.78 -33.08 0.60
CA GLU A 11 -24.23 -33.04 0.63
C GLU A 11 -24.73 -32.69 2.05
N ARG A 12 -25.65 -31.73 2.12
CA ARG A 12 -26.29 -31.30 3.37
C ARG A 12 -27.64 -31.99 3.50
N ASP A 13 -27.71 -32.94 4.43
CA ASP A 13 -28.99 -33.37 4.98
C ASP A 13 -29.39 -32.52 6.20
N GLY A 14 -30.67 -32.14 6.20
CA GLY A 14 -31.42 -31.25 7.09
C GLY A 14 -30.84 -30.83 8.45
N LEU A 15 -30.56 -29.53 8.59
CA LEU A 15 -30.65 -28.79 9.86
C LEU A 15 -31.20 -27.36 9.62
N GLN A 16 -32.02 -26.92 10.57
CA GLN A 16 -32.91 -25.75 10.56
C GLN A 16 -32.25 -24.41 10.16
N GLN A 17 -33.00 -23.58 9.42
CA GLN A 17 -32.65 -22.21 9.06
C GLN A 17 -32.58 -21.28 10.29
N ASN A 18 -31.38 -21.09 10.85
CA ASN A 18 -31.05 -19.85 11.55
C ASN A 18 -30.36 -18.93 10.54
N GLY A 19 -30.90 -17.73 10.33
CA GLY A 19 -30.37 -16.74 9.38
C GLY A 19 -28.88 -16.46 9.63
N SER A 20 -28.09 -16.40 8.55
CA SER A 20 -26.67 -16.02 8.62
C SER A 20 -26.52 -14.66 9.34
N PRO A 21 -25.51 -14.50 10.23
CA PRO A 21 -25.29 -13.25 10.94
C PRO A 21 -25.09 -12.09 9.97
N PRO A 22 -25.50 -10.86 10.32
CA PRO A 22 -25.40 -9.70 9.44
C PRO A 22 -23.94 -9.38 9.09
N LYS A 23 -23.68 -9.20 7.80
CA LYS A 23 -22.35 -8.89 7.27
C LYS A 23 -21.77 -7.63 7.93
N PRO A 24 -20.44 -7.57 8.15
CA PRO A 24 -19.78 -6.35 8.61
C PRO A 24 -20.05 -5.15 7.68
N ARG A 25 -20.37 -4.01 8.27
CA ARG A 25 -20.62 -2.73 7.60
C ARG A 25 -19.34 -1.91 7.61
N LEU A 26 -18.87 -1.51 6.44
CA LEU A 26 -17.56 -0.90 6.25
C LEU A 26 -17.69 0.54 5.74
N LEU A 27 -16.92 1.45 6.31
CA LEU A 27 -16.74 2.83 5.85
C LEU A 27 -15.47 2.92 5.00
N ILE A 28 -15.54 3.59 3.85
CA ILE A 28 -14.35 4.03 3.10
C ILE A 28 -14.06 5.49 3.46
N VAL A 29 -12.80 5.83 3.73
CA VAL A 29 -12.34 7.21 3.86
C VAL A 29 -11.33 7.49 2.77
N GLY A 30 -11.70 8.33 1.81
CA GLY A 30 -10.92 8.60 0.59
C GLY A 30 -11.35 7.73 -0.59
N ALA A 31 -11.97 8.35 -1.61
CA ALA A 31 -12.47 7.71 -2.82
C ALA A 31 -11.46 7.78 -3.98
N GLY A 32 -10.16 7.60 -3.68
CA GLY A 32 -9.14 7.41 -4.70
C GLY A 32 -9.10 5.98 -5.24
N SER A 33 -8.11 5.68 -6.08
CA SER A 33 -7.88 4.32 -6.63
C SER A 33 -7.86 3.23 -5.53
N ARG A 34 -7.24 3.51 -4.37
CA ARG A 34 -7.21 2.58 -3.22
C ARG A 34 -8.57 2.38 -2.56
N GLY A 35 -9.33 3.46 -2.37
CA GLY A 35 -10.70 3.37 -1.85
C GLY A 35 -11.61 2.53 -2.73
N HIS A 36 -11.53 2.73 -4.06
CA HIS A 36 -12.25 1.89 -5.03
C HIS A 36 -11.78 0.43 -5.01
N ALA A 37 -10.47 0.17 -4.88
CA ALA A 37 -9.95 -1.20 -4.82
C ALA A 37 -10.50 -1.98 -3.62
N TYR A 38 -10.51 -1.37 -2.42
CA TYR A 38 -11.04 -2.01 -1.22
C TYR A 38 -12.57 -2.09 -1.19
N ALA A 39 -13.27 -1.08 -1.72
CA ALA A 39 -14.72 -1.13 -1.88
C ALA A 39 -15.12 -2.29 -2.81
N ARG A 40 -14.45 -2.42 -3.95
CA ARG A 40 -14.64 -3.53 -4.88
C ARG A 40 -14.33 -4.88 -4.22
N ALA A 41 -13.15 -5.04 -3.63
CA ALA A 41 -12.77 -6.29 -2.97
C ALA A 41 -13.75 -6.71 -1.85
N THR A 42 -14.30 -5.73 -1.14
CA THR A 42 -15.37 -5.96 -0.15
C THR A 42 -16.61 -6.54 -0.81
N VAL A 43 -17.15 -5.89 -1.85
CA VAL A 43 -18.37 -6.31 -2.54
C VAL A 43 -18.18 -7.65 -3.27
N ASP A 44 -17.12 -7.78 -4.06
CA ASP A 44 -16.81 -8.98 -4.84
C ASP A 44 -16.63 -10.22 -3.96
N SER A 45 -16.05 -10.05 -2.76
CA SER A 45 -15.89 -11.17 -1.82
C SER A 45 -17.22 -11.65 -1.22
N GLY A 46 -18.25 -10.81 -1.21
CA GLY A 46 -19.51 -11.06 -0.51
C GLY A 46 -19.40 -11.12 1.01
N LEU A 47 -18.24 -10.86 1.62
CA LEU A 47 -18.00 -11.00 3.06
C LEU A 47 -18.47 -9.79 3.87
N GLY A 48 -18.58 -8.60 3.25
CA GLY A 48 -18.97 -7.35 3.91
C GLY A 48 -19.89 -6.49 3.05
N THR A 49 -20.30 -5.36 3.60
CA THR A 49 -21.08 -4.32 2.90
C THR A 49 -20.35 -2.99 3.00
N VAL A 50 -20.14 -2.32 1.86
CA VAL A 50 -19.71 -0.91 1.87
C VAL A 50 -20.91 -0.05 2.22
N ALA A 51 -20.94 0.49 3.43
CA ALA A 51 -22.12 1.12 4.01
C ALA A 51 -22.07 2.65 3.95
N ALA A 52 -20.87 3.22 3.92
CA ALA A 52 -20.67 4.66 3.89
C ALA A 52 -19.34 5.08 3.22
N ILE A 53 -19.27 6.34 2.78
CA ILE A 53 -18.07 6.99 2.23
C ILE A 53 -17.84 8.35 2.88
N ALA A 54 -16.59 8.65 3.21
CA ALA A 54 -16.14 9.99 3.56
C ALA A 54 -15.11 10.51 2.53
N GLU A 55 -15.48 11.51 1.74
CA GLU A 55 -14.66 12.07 0.65
C GLU A 55 -15.04 13.54 0.40
N PRO A 56 -14.08 14.49 0.43
CA PRO A 56 -14.38 15.91 0.20
C PRO A 56 -14.75 16.25 -1.26
N ILE A 57 -14.28 15.50 -2.25
CA ILE A 57 -14.55 15.78 -3.66
C ILE A 57 -15.89 15.15 -4.07
N ASP A 58 -16.90 15.98 -4.34
CA ASP A 58 -18.27 15.56 -4.67
C ASP A 58 -18.32 14.53 -5.80
N PHE A 59 -17.58 14.76 -6.89
CA PHE A 59 -17.52 13.81 -8.00
C PHE A 59 -17.03 12.42 -7.57
N LYS A 60 -15.93 12.36 -6.81
CA LYS A 60 -15.37 11.07 -6.35
C LYS A 60 -16.27 10.39 -5.33
N ARG A 61 -16.87 11.15 -4.41
CA ARG A 61 -17.82 10.64 -3.41
C ARG A 61 -19.05 10.04 -4.08
N GLY A 62 -19.65 10.78 -5.02
CA GLY A 62 -20.80 10.33 -5.80
C GLY A 62 -20.48 9.09 -6.64
N LEU A 63 -19.31 9.06 -7.30
CA LEU A 63 -18.88 7.92 -8.12
C LEU A 63 -18.66 6.64 -7.30
N LEU A 64 -17.98 6.72 -6.15
CA LEU A 64 -17.78 5.54 -5.30
C LEU A 64 -19.13 5.05 -4.73
N GLY A 65 -19.94 5.98 -4.26
CA GLY A 65 -21.21 5.66 -3.65
C GLY A 65 -22.23 5.06 -4.61
N SER A 66 -22.35 5.58 -5.83
CA SER A 66 -23.23 5.01 -6.87
C SER A 66 -22.78 3.63 -7.33
N ASN A 67 -21.48 3.32 -7.23
CA ASN A 67 -20.96 2.01 -7.60
C ASN A 67 -21.14 0.95 -6.51
N TYR A 68 -20.99 1.31 -5.23
CA TYR A 68 -20.85 0.31 -4.15
C TYR A 68 -21.83 0.46 -2.97
N ILE A 69 -22.49 1.61 -2.79
CA ILE A 69 -23.28 1.90 -1.59
C ILE A 69 -24.76 2.09 -1.93
N TRP A 70 -25.08 2.86 -2.98
CA TRP A 70 -26.44 3.15 -3.43
C TRP A 70 -26.62 2.95 -4.96
N PRO A 71 -26.34 1.75 -5.50
CA PRO A 71 -26.48 1.51 -6.94
C PRO A 71 -27.92 1.74 -7.41
N GLY A 72 -28.08 2.69 -8.35
CA GLY A 72 -29.39 3.09 -8.88
C GLY A 72 -30.29 3.86 -7.91
N GLY A 73 -29.76 4.26 -6.74
CA GLY A 73 -30.49 5.00 -5.69
C GLY A 73 -29.89 6.36 -5.37
N THR A 74 -30.38 6.97 -4.29
CA THR A 74 -29.86 8.22 -3.72
C THR A 74 -29.27 7.97 -2.33
N PRO A 75 -28.20 8.67 -1.93
CA PRO A 75 -27.61 8.49 -0.60
C PRO A 75 -28.56 8.97 0.51
N CYS A 76 -28.62 8.22 1.61
CA CYS A 76 -29.17 8.69 2.88
C CYS A 76 -28.10 9.46 3.68
N PRO A 77 -28.46 10.27 4.70
CA PRO A 77 -27.50 11.04 5.51
C PRO A 77 -26.40 10.19 6.17
N GLU A 78 -26.63 8.91 6.43
CA GLU A 78 -25.67 7.97 6.99
C GLU A 78 -24.72 7.34 5.95
N ASN A 79 -24.99 7.52 4.66
CA ASN A 79 -24.21 6.89 3.59
C ASN A 79 -23.04 7.75 3.09
N GLU A 80 -23.13 9.07 3.20
CA GLU A 80 -22.09 9.94 2.67
C GLU A 80 -21.71 11.10 3.59
N PHE A 81 -20.42 11.37 3.63
CA PHE A 81 -19.84 12.44 4.43
C PHE A 81 -18.84 13.22 3.57
N THR A 82 -18.88 14.56 3.66
CA THR A 82 -17.93 15.45 2.98
C THR A 82 -16.57 15.46 3.68
N SER A 83 -16.45 14.87 4.87
CA SER A 83 -15.19 14.67 5.57
C SER A 83 -15.27 13.53 6.59
N TRP A 84 -14.14 12.90 6.90
CA TRP A 84 -14.06 11.96 8.02
C TRP A 84 -14.41 12.62 9.36
N LYS A 85 -14.17 13.93 9.51
CA LYS A 85 -14.56 14.71 10.71
C LYS A 85 -16.08 14.75 10.87
N GLN A 86 -16.83 14.84 9.76
CA GLN A 86 -18.29 14.78 9.76
C GLN A 86 -18.76 13.38 10.19
N PHE A 87 -18.14 12.31 9.67
CA PHE A 87 -18.45 10.95 10.11
C PHE A 87 -18.21 10.76 11.62
N VAL A 88 -17.07 11.21 12.15
CA VAL A 88 -16.79 11.10 13.60
C VAL A 88 -17.87 11.76 14.45
N LYS A 89 -18.30 12.98 14.07
CA LYS A 89 -19.40 13.68 14.76
C LYS A 89 -20.72 12.92 14.64
N TYR A 90 -21.04 12.42 13.45
CA TYR A 90 -22.23 11.61 13.21
C TYR A 90 -22.23 10.35 14.07
N GLU A 91 -21.15 9.57 14.08
CA GLU A 91 -21.07 8.31 14.84
C GLU A 91 -21.12 8.55 16.35
N GLN A 92 -20.50 9.62 16.85
CA GLN A 92 -20.61 10.02 18.25
C GLN A 92 -22.06 10.36 18.63
N GLN A 93 -22.78 11.09 17.79
CA GLN A 93 -24.18 11.41 18.04
C GLN A 93 -25.06 10.16 17.93
N ARG A 94 -24.88 9.35 16.89
CA ARG A 94 -25.58 8.08 16.69
C ARG A 94 -25.49 7.17 17.91
N ARG A 95 -24.29 7.02 18.50
CA ARG A 95 -24.09 6.22 19.72
C ARG A 95 -24.77 6.82 20.96
N LYS A 96 -24.82 8.15 21.07
CA LYS A 96 -25.55 8.82 22.17
C LYS A 96 -27.05 8.57 22.04
N ASP A 97 -27.57 8.69 20.82
CA ASP A 97 -28.98 8.46 20.51
C ASP A 97 -29.35 6.98 20.75
N GLU A 98 -28.51 6.04 20.31
CA GLU A 98 -28.63 4.61 20.58
C GLU A 98 -28.67 4.31 22.08
N ALA A 99 -27.74 4.88 22.85
CA ALA A 99 -27.71 4.75 24.32
C ALA A 99 -28.92 5.38 25.01
N ALA A 100 -29.55 6.37 24.39
CA ALA A 100 -30.80 7.00 24.83
C ALA A 100 -32.07 6.24 24.39
N GLY A 101 -31.93 5.10 23.70
CA GLY A 101 -33.05 4.31 23.20
C GLY A 101 -33.74 4.91 21.97
N ILE A 102 -33.12 5.90 21.32
CA ILE A 102 -33.61 6.47 20.06
C ILE A 102 -33.26 5.49 18.93
N SER A 103 -34.23 5.20 18.07
CA SER A 103 -33.99 4.37 16.88
C SER A 103 -32.98 5.06 15.96
N VAL A 104 -31.87 4.38 15.66
CA VAL A 104 -30.79 4.88 14.81
C VAL A 104 -30.46 3.88 13.70
N PRO A 105 -29.86 4.34 12.58
CA PRO A 105 -29.28 3.44 11.59
C PRO A 105 -28.22 2.51 12.19
N ALA A 106 -28.01 1.36 11.56
CA ALA A 106 -26.97 0.43 11.95
C ALA A 106 -25.57 1.07 11.81
N GLY A 107 -24.76 0.93 12.86
CA GLY A 107 -23.39 1.45 12.92
C GLY A 107 -22.43 0.81 11.92
N ILE A 108 -21.20 1.32 11.91
CA ILE A 108 -20.08 0.79 11.14
C ILE A 108 -19.26 -0.15 12.03
N ASP A 109 -18.84 -1.30 11.48
CA ASP A 109 -18.00 -2.28 12.17
C ASP A 109 -16.50 -2.05 11.88
N GLY A 110 -16.18 -1.66 10.64
CA GLY A 110 -14.80 -1.46 10.20
C GLY A 110 -14.62 -0.29 9.23
N ILE A 111 -13.39 0.19 9.11
CA ILE A 111 -13.05 1.37 8.30
C ILE A 111 -11.79 1.12 7.48
N PHE A 112 -11.85 1.50 6.20
CA PHE A 112 -10.69 1.61 5.32
C PHE A 112 -10.25 3.07 5.24
N ILE A 113 -8.99 3.35 5.58
CA ILE A 113 -8.39 4.68 5.49
C ILE A 113 -7.50 4.73 4.25
N CYS A 114 -7.92 5.50 3.26
CA CYS A 114 -7.32 5.62 1.93
C CYS A 114 -7.05 7.10 1.57
N VAL A 115 -6.71 7.92 2.57
CA VAL A 115 -6.33 9.32 2.38
C VAL A 115 -4.85 9.41 1.95
N ARG A 116 -4.34 10.62 1.71
CA ARG A 116 -2.89 10.80 1.46
C ARG A 116 -2.09 10.54 2.72
N ASP A 117 -0.85 10.09 2.54
CA ASP A 117 0.08 9.63 3.57
C ASP A 117 0.17 10.57 4.79
N GLU A 118 0.23 11.89 4.56
CA GLU A 118 0.35 12.91 5.61
C GLU A 118 -0.90 13.05 6.49
N HIS A 119 -2.05 12.55 6.02
CA HIS A 119 -3.32 12.64 6.75
C HIS A 119 -3.62 11.39 7.59
N HIS A 120 -2.83 10.31 7.46
CA HIS A 120 -3.06 9.08 8.22
C HIS A 120 -3.08 9.32 9.73
N ILE A 121 -2.13 10.09 10.25
CA ILE A 121 -2.03 10.43 11.68
C ILE A 121 -3.31 11.11 12.20
N GLU A 122 -3.81 12.13 11.50
CA GLU A 122 -5.01 12.86 11.92
C GLU A 122 -6.24 11.95 11.94
N VAL A 123 -6.41 11.13 10.90
CA VAL A 123 -7.56 10.24 10.79
C VAL A 123 -7.48 9.15 11.87
N LEU A 124 -6.37 8.42 11.92
CA LEU A 124 -6.18 7.27 12.81
C LEU A 124 -6.35 7.64 14.29
N THR A 125 -5.75 8.75 14.72
CA THR A 125 -5.87 9.21 16.11
C THR A 125 -7.29 9.65 16.45
N ALA A 126 -8.00 10.29 15.53
CA ALA A 126 -9.37 10.75 15.75
C ALA A 126 -10.39 9.61 15.79
N ILE A 127 -10.21 8.56 14.99
CA ILE A 127 -11.13 7.42 14.96
C ILE A 127 -10.82 6.36 16.04
N ALA A 128 -9.60 6.36 16.59
CA ALA A 128 -9.19 5.36 17.58
C ALA A 128 -10.18 5.22 18.76
N PRO A 129 -10.69 6.30 19.37
CA PRO A 129 -11.66 6.19 20.47
C PRO A 129 -12.98 5.50 20.10
N LEU A 130 -13.35 5.45 18.81
CA LEU A 130 -14.60 4.82 18.36
C LEU A 130 -14.55 3.28 18.43
N GLY A 131 -13.37 2.67 18.59
CA GLY A 131 -13.24 1.21 18.70
C GLY A 131 -13.57 0.44 17.42
N LEU A 132 -13.64 1.11 16.26
CA LEU A 132 -13.82 0.47 14.96
C LEU A 132 -12.61 -0.41 14.62
N HIS A 133 -12.83 -1.47 13.86
CA HIS A 133 -11.74 -2.21 13.21
C HIS A 133 -11.16 -1.39 12.07
N ILE A 134 -9.84 -1.34 11.92
CA ILE A 134 -9.18 -0.39 11.02
C ILE A 134 -8.26 -1.12 10.05
N MET A 135 -8.41 -0.80 8.77
CA MET A 135 -7.42 -1.06 7.74
C MET A 135 -6.96 0.29 7.18
N SER A 136 -5.67 0.60 7.27
CA SER A 136 -5.11 1.85 6.75
C SER A 136 -4.18 1.57 5.57
N GLU A 137 -4.19 2.45 4.58
CA GLU A 137 -3.15 2.46 3.56
C GLU A 137 -1.77 2.68 4.16
N LYS A 138 -0.76 2.22 3.42
CA LYS A 138 0.65 2.45 3.74
C LYS A 138 1.13 3.78 3.13
N PRO A 139 2.15 4.43 3.71
CA PRO A 139 2.82 4.08 4.97
C PRO A 139 1.95 4.42 6.19
N LEU A 140 2.26 3.89 7.37
CA LEU A 140 1.55 4.18 8.62
C LEU A 140 1.50 5.70 8.90
N ALA A 141 2.64 6.37 8.75
CA ALA A 141 2.77 7.82 8.72
C ALA A 141 4.03 8.22 7.94
N THR A 142 4.19 9.52 7.69
CA THR A 142 5.35 10.09 7.00
C THR A 142 6.56 10.33 7.92
N SER A 143 6.38 10.18 9.23
CA SER A 143 7.44 10.30 10.25
C SER A 143 7.38 9.16 11.26
N LEU A 144 8.53 8.83 11.87
CA LEU A 144 8.59 7.84 12.94
C LEU A 144 7.77 8.31 14.15
N ASP A 145 7.88 9.59 14.49
CA ASP A 145 7.16 10.22 15.60
C ASP A 145 5.65 10.01 15.47
N ASP A 146 5.10 10.23 14.29
CA ASP A 146 3.68 10.03 14.05
C ASP A 146 3.30 8.55 14.02
N CYS A 147 4.17 7.64 13.58
CA CYS A 147 3.97 6.20 13.73
C CYS A 147 3.79 5.81 15.22
N LEU A 148 4.65 6.33 16.11
CA LEU A 148 4.57 6.06 17.55
C LEU A 148 3.33 6.71 18.19
N ARG A 149 2.92 7.90 17.72
CA ARG A 149 1.69 8.55 18.18
C ARG A 149 0.44 7.77 17.78
N ILE A 150 0.42 7.21 16.57
CA ILE A 150 -0.65 6.31 16.13
C ILE A 150 -0.68 5.06 17.01
N GLU A 151 0.46 4.41 17.22
CA GLU A 151 0.56 3.23 18.09
C GLU A 151 0.00 3.51 19.49
N LYS A 152 0.44 4.61 20.11
CA LYS A 152 -0.07 5.03 21.42
C LYS A 152 -1.58 5.26 21.41
N ALA A 153 -2.11 5.95 20.40
CA ALA A 153 -3.55 6.21 20.31
C ALA A 153 -4.36 4.92 20.16
N LEU A 154 -3.86 3.96 19.38
CA LEU A 154 -4.53 2.67 19.16
C LEU A 154 -4.45 1.78 20.41
N LEU A 155 -3.30 1.73 21.10
CA LEU A 155 -3.11 0.98 22.35
C LEU A 155 -3.96 1.52 23.50
N SER A 156 -4.21 2.83 23.53
CA SER A 156 -4.99 3.49 24.59
C SER A 156 -6.51 3.38 24.38
N ALA A 157 -6.95 2.81 23.26
CA ALA A 157 -8.35 2.78 22.86
C ALA A 157 -8.87 1.32 22.84
N PRO A 158 -10.19 1.07 22.67
CA PRO A 158 -10.74 -0.29 22.71
C PRO A 158 -10.01 -1.28 21.78
N LYS A 159 -9.88 -2.55 22.17
CA LYS A 159 -9.22 -3.55 21.32
C LYS A 159 -9.94 -3.68 19.98
N ARG A 160 -9.17 -3.75 18.89
CA ARG A 160 -9.66 -3.86 17.51
C ARG A 160 -8.70 -4.68 16.65
N ILE A 161 -9.19 -5.20 15.53
CA ILE A 161 -8.35 -5.58 14.40
C ILE A 161 -7.73 -4.32 13.80
N PHE A 162 -6.42 -4.34 13.59
CA PHE A 162 -5.67 -3.30 12.91
C PHE A 162 -4.83 -3.89 11.78
N ALA A 163 -4.97 -3.33 10.60
CA ALA A 163 -4.20 -3.71 9.42
C ALA A 163 -3.62 -2.48 8.74
N ILE A 164 -2.47 -2.66 8.10
CA ILE A 164 -1.83 -1.68 7.23
C ILE A 164 -1.75 -2.26 5.81
N GLY A 165 -1.64 -1.41 4.78
CA GLY A 165 -1.54 -1.77 3.37
C GLY A 165 -0.29 -2.58 2.94
N HIS A 166 0.24 -3.48 3.79
CA HIS A 166 1.31 -4.44 3.47
C HIS A 166 0.78 -5.61 2.64
N VAL A 167 0.22 -5.26 1.48
CA VAL A 167 -0.51 -6.16 0.57
C VAL A 167 0.38 -7.30 0.05
N LEU A 168 1.71 -7.14 0.07
CA LEU A 168 2.65 -8.17 -0.34
C LEU A 168 2.60 -9.42 0.54
N ARG A 169 2.11 -9.35 1.78
CA ARG A 169 1.92 -10.54 2.64
C ARG A 169 0.74 -11.41 2.19
N TYR A 170 -0.14 -10.88 1.36
CA TYR A 170 -1.45 -11.48 1.06
C TYR A 170 -1.64 -11.85 -0.42
N SER A 171 -0.61 -11.66 -1.26
CA SER A 171 -0.67 -12.18 -2.62
C SER A 171 -0.49 -13.71 -2.58
N PRO A 172 -1.27 -14.49 -3.36
CA PRO A 172 -1.09 -15.94 -3.46
C PRO A 172 0.35 -16.34 -3.76
N HIS A 173 1.02 -15.54 -4.60
CA HIS A 173 2.44 -15.69 -4.91
C HIS A 173 3.33 -15.63 -3.66
N ASN A 174 3.27 -14.54 -2.90
CA ASN A 174 4.18 -14.35 -1.77
C ASN A 174 3.81 -15.23 -0.57
N MET A 175 2.54 -15.58 -0.42
CA MET A 175 2.11 -16.59 0.55
C MET A 175 2.72 -17.95 0.24
N LEU A 176 2.70 -18.38 -1.02
CA LEU A 176 3.36 -19.63 -1.44
C LEU A 176 4.88 -19.54 -1.27
N LEU A 177 5.50 -18.42 -1.63
CA LEU A 177 6.93 -18.22 -1.44
C LEU A 177 7.33 -18.34 0.03
N ARG A 178 6.60 -17.66 0.93
CA ARG A 178 6.82 -17.81 2.38
C ARG A 178 6.63 -19.25 2.83
N HIS A 179 5.57 -19.91 2.38
CA HIS A 179 5.31 -21.30 2.76
C HIS A 179 6.46 -22.22 2.39
N LEU A 180 6.98 -22.08 1.16
CA LEU A 180 8.13 -22.86 0.68
C LEU A 180 9.39 -22.59 1.51
N VAL A 181 9.67 -21.32 1.81
CA VAL A 181 10.90 -20.91 2.51
C VAL A 181 10.85 -21.20 4.00
N ARG A 182 9.74 -20.91 4.68
CA ARG A 182 9.66 -20.90 6.15
C ARG A 182 9.02 -22.13 6.74
N GLU A 183 7.98 -22.67 6.10
CA GLU A 183 7.21 -23.78 6.67
C GLU A 183 7.63 -25.13 6.08
N ARG A 184 7.95 -25.17 4.78
CA ARG A 184 8.45 -26.37 4.10
C ARG A 184 9.98 -26.45 4.10
N GLN A 185 10.65 -25.33 4.33
CA GLN A 185 12.11 -25.19 4.34
C GLN A 185 12.79 -25.89 3.14
N VAL A 186 12.24 -25.69 1.93
CA VAL A 186 12.66 -26.45 0.73
C VAL A 186 14.10 -26.18 0.28
N ILE A 187 14.75 -25.17 0.86
CA ILE A 187 16.15 -24.81 0.62
C ILE A 187 17.01 -24.88 1.90
N GLY A 188 16.49 -25.48 2.97
CA GLY A 188 17.11 -25.46 4.29
C GLY A 188 17.13 -24.06 4.92
N ASP A 189 18.12 -23.80 5.78
CA ASP A 189 18.30 -22.49 6.40
C ASP A 189 18.64 -21.41 5.37
N VAL A 190 18.00 -20.25 5.48
CA VAL A 190 18.20 -19.11 4.58
C VAL A 190 19.49 -18.39 4.93
N LEU A 191 20.39 -18.28 3.95
CA LEU A 191 21.68 -17.59 4.06
C LEU A 191 21.58 -16.13 3.57
N SER A 192 20.87 -15.90 2.45
CA SER A 192 20.74 -14.56 1.89
C SER A 192 19.48 -14.37 1.03
N ILE A 193 18.99 -13.12 0.97
CA ILE A 193 17.93 -12.68 0.06
C ILE A 193 18.42 -11.50 -0.81
N GLU A 194 18.20 -11.58 -2.11
CA GLU A 194 18.23 -10.44 -3.02
C GLU A 194 16.80 -10.10 -3.43
N HIS A 195 16.35 -8.87 -3.19
CA HIS A 195 15.01 -8.43 -3.58
C HIS A 195 15.07 -7.11 -4.35
N THR A 196 14.31 -7.00 -5.43
CA THR A 196 14.24 -5.78 -6.25
C THR A 196 12.79 -5.34 -6.42
N GLU A 197 12.53 -4.05 -6.19
CA GLU A 197 11.35 -3.34 -6.70
C GLU A 197 11.72 -2.53 -7.95
N PRO A 198 11.44 -3.07 -9.14
CA PRO A 198 11.56 -2.32 -10.39
C PRO A 198 10.34 -1.39 -10.55
N VAL A 199 10.45 -0.11 -10.16
CA VAL A 199 9.28 0.81 -10.14
C VAL A 199 8.72 1.08 -11.54
N GLY A 200 9.55 1.02 -12.57
CA GLY A 200 9.20 1.29 -13.96
C GLY A 200 9.47 2.73 -14.38
N TRP A 201 10.14 2.93 -15.52
CA TRP A 201 10.71 4.23 -15.88
C TRP A 201 9.64 5.33 -16.03
N TRP A 202 8.50 5.01 -16.64
CA TRP A 202 7.42 5.96 -16.86
C TRP A 202 6.50 6.06 -15.65
N HIS A 203 6.27 4.96 -14.93
CA HIS A 203 5.50 4.98 -13.70
C HIS A 203 6.19 5.80 -12.60
N PHE A 204 7.52 5.71 -12.48
CA PHE A 204 8.28 6.59 -11.61
C PHE A 204 8.10 8.06 -12.01
N SER A 205 8.15 8.37 -13.32
CA SER A 205 7.90 9.74 -13.80
C SER A 205 6.49 10.26 -13.51
N HIS A 206 5.49 9.38 -13.52
CA HIS A 206 4.11 9.71 -13.17
C HIS A 206 3.98 9.99 -11.67
N SER A 207 4.40 9.06 -10.81
CA SER A 207 4.12 9.09 -9.37
C SER A 207 5.10 9.93 -8.55
N TYR A 208 6.39 9.90 -8.90
CA TYR A 208 7.51 10.43 -8.09
C TYR A 208 8.25 11.59 -8.75
N VAL A 209 7.82 12.03 -9.94
CA VAL A 209 8.40 13.23 -10.59
C VAL A 209 7.33 14.29 -10.83
N ARG A 210 6.15 13.89 -11.32
CA ARG A 210 5.02 14.79 -11.58
C ARG A 210 3.92 14.73 -10.53
N GLY A 211 3.78 13.56 -9.92
CA GLY A 211 2.68 13.19 -9.04
C GLY A 211 2.89 13.58 -7.59
N ASN A 212 2.07 12.97 -6.73
CA ASN A 212 1.91 13.35 -5.33
C ASN A 212 3.19 13.12 -4.51
N TRP A 213 3.96 12.07 -4.80
CA TRP A 213 5.12 11.65 -3.99
C TRP A 213 6.45 12.19 -4.50
N ARG A 214 6.42 13.28 -5.28
CA ARG A 214 7.63 13.81 -5.91
C ARG A 214 8.60 14.48 -4.94
N LYS A 215 8.09 14.96 -3.81
CA LYS A 215 8.83 15.81 -2.87
C LYS A 215 8.78 15.29 -1.44
N GLU A 216 9.94 15.08 -0.83
CA GLU A 216 10.07 14.53 0.52
C GLU A 216 9.41 15.44 1.57
N SER A 217 9.56 16.76 1.45
CA SER A 217 9.06 17.72 2.45
C SER A 217 7.53 17.81 2.53
N THR A 218 6.82 17.42 1.46
CA THR A 218 5.35 17.43 1.41
C THR A 218 4.76 16.03 1.59
N THR A 219 5.57 14.98 1.42
CA THR A 219 5.14 13.59 1.54
C THR A 219 6.16 12.80 2.37
N ALA A 220 7.02 12.01 1.72
CA ALA A 220 8.08 11.23 2.36
C ALA A 220 9.06 10.67 1.30
N PRO A 221 10.23 10.16 1.72
CA PRO A 221 11.16 9.47 0.83
C PRO A 221 10.51 8.36 0.01
N SER A 222 11.00 8.15 -1.22
CA SER A 222 10.49 7.09 -2.12
C SER A 222 10.61 5.71 -1.51
N LEU A 223 11.63 5.43 -0.69
CA LEU A 223 11.73 4.17 0.04
C LEU A 223 10.50 3.93 0.94
N LEU A 224 9.98 4.96 1.61
CA LEU A 224 8.81 4.86 2.48
C LEU A 224 7.51 4.78 1.68
N THR A 225 7.32 5.67 0.72
CA THR A 225 6.05 5.81 0.01
C THR A 225 5.86 4.72 -1.04
N LYS A 226 6.95 4.20 -1.61
CA LYS A 226 6.93 3.10 -2.59
C LYS A 226 7.18 1.74 -1.97
N SER A 227 8.21 1.62 -1.15
CA SER A 227 8.86 0.34 -0.84
C SER A 227 8.89 -0.01 0.65
N CYS A 228 8.10 0.67 1.48
CA CYS A 228 7.95 0.25 2.89
C CYS A 228 7.42 -1.18 2.99
N HIS A 229 6.52 -1.59 2.10
CA HIS A 229 6.03 -2.95 2.06
C HIS A 229 7.06 -3.96 1.51
N ASP A 230 8.10 -3.53 0.79
CA ASP A 230 9.18 -4.40 0.31
C ASP A 230 10.18 -4.67 1.44
N ILE A 231 10.46 -3.64 2.25
CA ILE A 231 11.19 -3.79 3.51
C ILE A 231 10.40 -4.66 4.48
N ASP A 232 9.08 -4.44 4.61
CA ASP A 232 8.20 -5.33 5.37
C ASP A 232 8.24 -6.77 4.85
N PHE A 233 8.22 -7.00 3.54
CA PHE A 233 8.32 -8.33 2.95
C PHE A 233 9.62 -9.04 3.35
N ILE A 234 10.76 -8.35 3.32
CA ILE A 234 12.04 -8.92 3.76
C ILE A 234 12.01 -9.26 5.25
N LEU A 235 11.53 -8.34 6.10
CA LEU A 235 11.42 -8.59 7.54
C LEU A 235 10.39 -9.68 7.86
N TRP A 236 9.32 -9.78 7.08
CA TRP A 236 8.37 -10.87 7.20
C TRP A 236 9.10 -12.18 6.93
N MET A 237 9.75 -12.32 5.77
CA MET A 237 10.48 -13.52 5.37
C MET A 237 11.59 -13.92 6.36
N LEU A 238 12.30 -12.96 6.94
CA LEU A 238 13.54 -13.20 7.68
C LEU A 238 13.45 -13.01 9.19
N CYS A 239 12.57 -12.12 9.67
CA CYS A 239 12.40 -11.84 11.10
C CYS A 239 11.19 -12.51 11.70
N SER A 240 10.04 -12.46 11.03
CA SER A 240 8.79 -12.98 11.60
C SER A 240 8.81 -14.51 11.65
N PRO A 241 8.49 -15.14 12.79
CA PRO A 241 8.47 -16.60 12.92
C PRO A 241 7.41 -17.22 12.01
N ALA A 242 7.51 -18.53 11.75
CA ALA A 242 6.42 -19.22 11.07
C ALA A 242 5.20 -19.37 12.01
N PRO A 243 3.97 -19.42 11.48
CA PRO A 243 2.79 -19.58 12.31
C PRO A 243 2.86 -20.85 13.18
N GLY A 244 2.64 -20.70 14.49
CA GLY A 244 2.64 -21.82 15.43
C GLY A 244 4.02 -22.21 15.98
N GLU A 245 5.10 -21.61 15.49
CA GLU A 245 6.42 -21.73 16.11
C GLU A 245 6.47 -20.83 17.35
N GLY A 246 6.81 -21.39 18.51
CA GLY A 246 7.04 -20.64 19.75
C GLY A 246 8.33 -19.81 19.75
N GLN A 247 8.93 -19.59 18.57
CA GLN A 247 10.18 -18.85 18.40
C GLN A 247 9.96 -17.35 18.49
N HIS A 248 11.01 -16.64 18.90
CA HIS A 248 11.02 -15.19 18.89
C HIS A 248 11.29 -14.65 17.48
N ALA A 249 11.11 -13.34 17.29
CA ALA A 249 11.47 -12.70 16.04
C ALA A 249 13.01 -12.61 15.92
N HIS A 250 13.57 -13.04 14.80
CA HIS A 250 15.01 -12.90 14.52
C HIS A 250 15.27 -11.49 14.00
N LEU A 251 15.62 -10.55 14.88
CA LEU A 251 15.77 -9.14 14.52
C LEU A 251 17.09 -8.85 13.80
N PRO A 252 17.12 -7.88 12.86
CA PRO A 252 18.37 -7.49 12.21
C PRO A 252 19.35 -6.93 13.26
N ALA A 253 20.64 -7.14 13.04
CA ALA A 253 21.73 -6.59 13.84
C ALA A 253 22.20 -5.25 13.26
N ARG A 254 22.28 -5.14 11.94
CA ARG A 254 22.79 -3.94 11.25
C ARG A 254 21.98 -3.61 10.00
N LEU A 255 22.01 -2.33 9.65
CA LEU A 255 21.41 -1.81 8.44
C LEU A 255 22.33 -0.78 7.77
N THR A 256 22.45 -0.84 6.44
CA THR A 256 23.06 0.21 5.62
C THR A 256 22.13 0.59 4.47
N SER A 257 22.25 1.82 3.98
CA SER A 257 21.55 2.24 2.77
C SER A 257 22.36 3.25 1.97
N SER A 258 22.24 3.18 0.64
CA SER A 258 22.85 4.12 -0.28
C SER A 258 21.91 4.39 -1.45
N GLY A 259 21.84 5.64 -1.91
CA GLY A 259 20.89 6.03 -2.95
C GLY A 259 20.84 7.54 -3.15
N SER A 260 20.39 7.97 -4.32
CA SER A 260 20.25 9.39 -4.65
C SER A 260 19.31 9.59 -5.82
N LEU A 261 18.94 10.85 -6.08
CA LEU A 261 18.29 11.27 -7.32
C LEU A 261 19.32 11.32 -8.46
N LYS A 262 19.35 10.28 -9.30
CA LYS A 262 20.35 10.08 -10.35
C LYS A 262 19.92 10.64 -11.70
N HIS A 263 18.67 10.43 -12.12
CA HIS A 263 18.21 10.70 -13.48
C HIS A 263 17.29 11.91 -13.59
N PHE A 264 16.29 12.05 -12.71
CA PHE A 264 15.28 13.11 -12.83
C PHE A 264 15.75 14.43 -12.21
N ARG A 265 16.85 14.98 -12.75
CA ARG A 265 17.46 16.26 -12.33
C ARG A 265 17.77 17.14 -13.53
N ARG A 266 17.76 18.46 -13.35
CA ARG A 266 17.97 19.46 -14.42
C ARG A 266 19.20 19.19 -15.30
N SER A 267 20.30 18.73 -14.72
CA SER A 267 21.54 18.42 -15.46
C SER A 267 21.42 17.26 -16.45
N GLN A 268 20.33 16.50 -16.41
CA GLN A 268 20.04 15.40 -17.33
C GLN A 268 19.06 15.80 -18.45
N LYS A 269 18.59 17.05 -18.47
CA LYS A 269 17.69 17.55 -19.51
C LYS A 269 18.37 17.48 -20.88
N PRO A 270 17.75 16.83 -21.89
CA PRO A 270 18.27 16.82 -23.26
C PRO A 270 18.42 18.25 -23.79
N ARG A 271 19.51 18.53 -24.52
CA ARG A 271 19.77 19.86 -25.08
C ARG A 271 18.70 20.26 -26.08
N GLU A 272 18.18 19.29 -26.82
CA GLU A 272 17.14 19.42 -27.83
C GLU A 272 15.79 19.83 -27.22
N ALA A 273 15.56 19.59 -25.92
CA ALA A 273 14.38 20.09 -25.22
C ALA A 273 14.40 21.61 -24.99
N GLY A 274 15.57 22.25 -25.15
CA GLY A 274 15.74 23.68 -24.99
C GLY A 274 15.23 24.21 -23.64
N PRO A 275 14.60 25.39 -23.60
CA PRO A 275 14.10 25.99 -22.37
C PRO A 275 12.72 25.46 -21.94
N ALA A 276 12.14 24.48 -22.64
CA ALA A 276 10.76 24.05 -22.37
C ALA A 276 10.59 23.49 -20.95
N THR A 277 9.59 24.02 -20.23
CA THR A 277 9.19 23.57 -18.89
C THR A 277 7.98 22.65 -18.93
N ASN A 278 7.15 22.73 -19.97
CA ASN A 278 6.00 21.86 -20.21
C ASN A 278 6.23 20.96 -21.45
N CYS A 279 5.73 19.72 -21.42
CA CYS A 279 5.92 18.79 -22.52
C CYS A 279 5.17 19.20 -23.80
N LEU A 280 4.04 19.89 -23.71
CA LEU A 280 3.22 20.24 -24.88
C LEU A 280 3.88 21.32 -25.76
N SER A 281 4.74 22.16 -25.18
CA SER A 281 5.54 23.18 -25.86
C SER A 281 6.97 22.73 -26.18
N CYS A 282 7.36 21.51 -25.80
CA CYS A 282 8.72 21.01 -25.96
C CYS A 282 9.05 20.65 -27.43
N PRO A 283 10.20 21.08 -27.98
CA PRO A 283 10.60 20.76 -29.36
C PRO A 283 10.72 19.26 -29.65
N ILE A 284 11.01 18.45 -28.63
CA ILE A 284 11.16 16.99 -28.75
C ILE A 284 9.96 16.21 -28.18
N LYS A 285 8.78 16.84 -28.06
CA LYS A 285 7.60 16.19 -27.47
C LYS A 285 7.18 14.89 -28.17
N ASP A 286 7.47 14.76 -29.46
CA ASP A 286 7.09 13.59 -30.26
C ASP A 286 8.12 12.45 -30.19
N SER A 287 9.36 12.73 -29.77
CA SER A 287 10.44 11.73 -29.67
C SER A 287 10.85 11.41 -28.23
N CYS A 288 10.70 12.35 -27.30
CA CYS A 288 11.06 12.18 -25.89
C CYS A 288 10.27 11.04 -25.23
N GLN A 289 10.96 10.13 -24.55
CA GLN A 289 10.33 9.02 -23.85
C GLN A 289 9.42 9.48 -22.71
N TYR A 290 9.77 10.59 -22.04
CA TYR A 290 9.03 11.17 -20.93
C TYR A 290 7.96 12.19 -21.34
N SER A 291 7.69 12.35 -22.63
CA SER A 291 6.66 13.28 -23.10
C SER A 291 5.30 12.94 -22.47
N ALA A 292 4.73 13.90 -21.74
CA ALA A 292 3.41 13.74 -21.11
C ALA A 292 2.33 13.46 -22.17
N LEU A 293 2.41 14.12 -23.33
CA LEU A 293 1.53 13.86 -24.48
C LEU A 293 1.55 12.38 -24.87
N ARG A 294 2.75 11.81 -25.07
CA ARG A 294 2.90 10.43 -25.50
C ARG A 294 2.47 9.44 -24.42
N ILE A 295 2.84 9.70 -23.16
CA ILE A 295 2.52 8.81 -22.04
C ILE A 295 1.01 8.76 -21.80
N TYR A 296 0.33 9.91 -21.73
CA TYR A 296 -1.07 9.95 -21.33
C TYR A 296 -2.02 9.89 -22.52
N ASN A 297 -1.77 10.65 -23.60
CA ASN A 297 -2.64 10.59 -24.77
C ASN A 297 -2.33 9.39 -25.65
N ASP A 298 -1.17 9.35 -26.30
CA ASP A 298 -0.94 8.44 -27.42
C ASP A 298 -0.91 6.96 -26.99
N LYS A 299 -0.34 6.69 -25.81
CA LYS A 299 -0.22 5.31 -25.30
C LYS A 299 -1.47 4.80 -24.59
N VAL A 300 -2.34 5.68 -24.10
CA VAL A 300 -3.45 5.31 -23.20
C VAL A 300 -4.79 5.84 -23.73
N LEU A 301 -5.06 7.14 -23.65
CA LEU A 301 -6.37 7.70 -24.01
C LEU A 301 -6.73 7.48 -25.49
N ALA A 302 -5.79 7.69 -26.41
CA ALA A 302 -6.00 7.50 -27.85
C ALA A 302 -6.32 6.04 -28.23
N LYS A 303 -6.08 5.09 -27.32
CA LYS A 303 -6.45 3.68 -27.47
C LYS A 303 -7.81 3.35 -26.84
N GLY A 304 -8.58 4.37 -26.45
CA GLY A 304 -9.90 4.22 -25.82
C GLY A 304 -9.84 3.85 -24.34
N ASN A 305 -8.69 4.00 -23.67
CA ASN A 305 -8.55 3.72 -22.24
C ASN A 305 -8.46 5.03 -21.44
N ALA A 306 -9.46 5.31 -20.61
CA ALA A 306 -9.48 6.47 -19.71
C ALA A 306 -9.23 6.12 -18.23
N LYS A 307 -8.87 4.86 -17.94
CA LYS A 307 -8.47 4.42 -16.59
C LYS A 307 -7.03 4.85 -16.30
N TRP A 308 -6.48 4.34 -15.20
CA TRP A 308 -5.09 4.60 -14.80
C TRP A 308 -4.10 4.54 -15.98
N PRO A 309 -3.26 5.57 -16.17
CA PRO A 309 -3.04 6.72 -15.28
C PRO A 309 -3.96 7.95 -15.52
N ILE A 310 -4.92 7.88 -16.44
CA ILE A 310 -5.68 9.06 -16.90
C ILE A 310 -6.65 9.59 -15.85
N ASP A 311 -7.37 8.72 -15.16
CA ASP A 311 -8.25 9.03 -14.02
C ASP A 311 -7.51 9.74 -12.85
N ILE A 312 -6.21 9.49 -12.70
CA ILE A 312 -5.34 10.20 -11.74
C ILE A 312 -4.93 11.58 -12.25
N VAL A 313 -4.68 11.72 -13.57
CA VAL A 313 -4.36 13.01 -14.19
C VAL A 313 -5.56 13.93 -14.17
N ASN A 314 -6.73 13.42 -14.58
CA ASN A 314 -8.00 14.12 -14.54
C ASN A 314 -9.14 13.10 -14.38
N PRO A 315 -9.84 13.09 -13.22
CA PRO A 315 -10.84 12.07 -12.90
C PRO A 315 -12.11 12.16 -13.76
N GLU A 316 -12.36 13.28 -14.43
CA GLU A 316 -13.57 13.47 -15.25
C GLU A 316 -13.41 12.90 -16.67
N VAL A 317 -12.19 12.57 -17.10
CA VAL A 317 -11.90 12.17 -18.49
C VAL A 317 -12.62 10.87 -18.88
N GLU A 318 -12.80 9.93 -17.96
CA GLU A 318 -13.54 8.68 -18.25
C GLU A 318 -15.02 8.96 -18.53
N THR A 319 -15.68 9.78 -17.71
CA THR A 319 -17.06 10.21 -17.93
C THR A 319 -17.20 11.01 -19.23
N ILE A 320 -16.29 11.95 -19.47
CA ILE A 320 -16.30 12.76 -20.70
C ILE A 320 -16.08 11.87 -21.94
N LEU A 321 -15.24 10.85 -21.86
CA LEU A 321 -15.04 9.89 -22.96
C LEU A 321 -16.34 9.14 -23.27
N ALA A 322 -17.05 8.68 -22.23
CA ALA A 322 -18.31 7.95 -22.38
C ALA A 322 -19.46 8.82 -22.91
N GLU A 323 -19.58 10.06 -22.44
CA GLU A 323 -20.73 10.93 -22.73
C GLU A 323 -20.52 11.87 -23.92
N SER A 324 -19.29 12.38 -24.09
CA SER A 324 -18.95 13.43 -25.07
C SER A 324 -17.96 12.98 -26.15
N GLY A 325 -17.46 11.74 -26.06
CA GLY A 325 -16.59 11.12 -27.06
C GLY A 325 -15.10 11.46 -26.95
N PRO A 326 -14.27 10.77 -27.76
CA PRO A 326 -12.80 10.79 -27.65
C PRO A 326 -12.17 12.17 -27.84
N GLU A 327 -12.75 13.00 -28.70
CA GLU A 327 -12.16 14.29 -29.07
C GLU A 327 -12.28 15.29 -27.93
N LYS A 328 -13.44 15.29 -27.25
CA LYS A 328 -13.64 16.11 -26.07
C LYS A 328 -12.78 15.62 -24.90
N ALA A 329 -12.71 14.30 -24.69
CA ALA A 329 -11.86 13.70 -23.67
C ALA A 329 -10.38 14.07 -23.86
N LYS A 330 -9.89 14.00 -25.11
CA LYS A 330 -8.53 14.41 -25.47
C LYS A 330 -8.30 15.89 -25.20
N GLN A 331 -9.22 16.77 -25.60
CA GLN A 331 -9.11 18.20 -25.33
C GLN A 331 -9.02 18.50 -23.83
N THR A 332 -9.87 17.84 -23.02
CA THR A 332 -9.85 17.99 -21.56
C THR A 332 -8.52 17.51 -20.97
N LEU A 333 -8.04 16.33 -21.38
CA LEU A 333 -6.73 15.83 -20.94
C LEU A 333 -5.60 16.80 -21.30
N LEU A 334 -5.57 17.29 -22.55
CA LEU A 334 -4.53 18.22 -22.99
C LEU A 334 -4.60 19.56 -22.27
N ALA A 335 -5.79 20.04 -21.88
CA ALA A 335 -5.94 21.21 -21.04
C ALA A 335 -5.27 20.99 -19.68
N THR A 336 -5.53 19.87 -19.00
CA THR A 336 -4.83 19.54 -17.74
C THR A 336 -3.33 19.39 -17.92
N LEU A 337 -2.87 18.76 -19.01
CA LEU A 337 -1.43 18.63 -19.31
C LEU A 337 -0.77 19.94 -19.76
N SER A 338 -1.54 20.97 -20.10
CA SER A 338 -0.98 22.29 -20.44
C SER A 338 -0.61 23.10 -19.21
N GLU A 339 -1.12 22.73 -18.04
CA GLU A 339 -0.83 23.41 -16.79
C GLU A 339 0.66 23.34 -16.44
N ASP A 340 1.22 24.48 -16.03
CA ASP A 340 2.63 24.62 -15.70
C ASP A 340 2.85 25.72 -14.64
N TYR A 341 4.05 25.80 -14.08
CA TYR A 341 4.43 26.84 -13.13
C TYR A 341 5.75 27.50 -13.47
N ASP A 342 5.89 28.77 -13.08
CA ASP A 342 7.14 29.51 -13.11
C ASP A 342 7.72 29.59 -11.70
N VAL A 343 8.95 29.09 -11.53
CA VAL A 343 9.63 28.97 -10.24
C VAL A 343 9.86 30.32 -9.55
N LYS A 344 9.89 31.43 -10.31
CA LYS A 344 10.17 32.76 -9.78
C LYS A 344 8.91 33.51 -9.33
N SER A 345 7.76 33.15 -9.89
CA SER A 345 6.52 33.93 -9.73
C SER A 345 5.35 33.14 -9.17
N THR A 346 5.31 31.82 -9.33
CA THR A 346 4.27 30.97 -8.75
C THR A 346 4.55 30.73 -7.27
N LYS A 347 3.53 30.86 -6.41
CA LYS A 347 3.70 30.64 -4.97
C LYS A 347 4.07 29.18 -4.70
N LEU A 348 4.98 28.96 -3.75
CA LEU A 348 5.43 27.62 -3.38
C LEU A 348 4.25 26.73 -2.95
N SER A 349 3.30 27.27 -2.19
CA SER A 349 2.08 26.56 -1.77
C SER A 349 1.24 26.04 -2.95
N ASP A 350 1.21 26.77 -4.06
CA ASP A 350 0.43 26.39 -5.24
C ASP A 350 1.17 25.32 -6.05
N ILE A 351 2.51 25.39 -6.07
CA ILE A 351 3.36 24.34 -6.66
C ILE A 351 3.21 23.04 -5.87
N GLU A 352 3.41 23.10 -4.56
CA GLU A 352 3.40 21.94 -3.65
C GLU A 352 2.00 21.36 -3.42
N GLY A 353 0.95 22.19 -3.51
CA GLY A 353 -0.43 21.79 -3.22
C GLY A 353 -1.06 20.84 -4.24
N ARG A 354 -0.44 20.64 -5.41
CA ARG A 354 -0.99 19.79 -6.48
C ARG A 354 0.08 19.10 -7.32
N SER A 355 -0.37 18.20 -8.20
CA SER A 355 0.46 17.52 -9.18
C SER A 355 0.49 18.29 -10.51
N TRP A 356 1.57 18.10 -11.29
CA TRP A 356 1.83 18.82 -12.55
C TRP A 356 2.17 17.85 -13.68
N TYR A 357 1.19 17.05 -14.10
CA TYR A 357 1.41 15.92 -15.01
C TYR A 357 1.92 16.30 -16.40
N GLY A 358 1.71 17.54 -16.84
CA GLY A 358 2.24 18.08 -18.09
C GLY A 358 3.73 18.46 -18.08
N ARG A 359 4.28 18.71 -16.89
CA ARG A 359 5.60 19.32 -16.72
C ARG A 359 6.73 18.42 -17.21
N CYS A 360 7.80 19.02 -17.72
CA CYS A 360 9.03 18.35 -18.08
C CYS A 360 9.65 17.69 -16.85
N VAL A 361 9.96 16.39 -16.93
CA VAL A 361 10.49 15.61 -15.80
C VAL A 361 11.82 16.12 -15.25
N TRP A 362 12.60 16.86 -16.05
CA TRP A 362 13.86 17.45 -15.60
C TRP A 362 13.70 18.89 -15.09
N GLU A 363 12.52 19.49 -15.23
CA GLU A 363 12.19 20.83 -14.71
C GLU A 363 11.23 20.77 -13.51
N SER A 364 10.76 19.57 -13.16
CA SER A 364 10.00 19.29 -11.94
C SER A 364 10.81 19.61 -10.67
N ASP A 365 10.09 19.78 -9.57
CA ASP A 365 10.58 20.06 -8.21
C ASP A 365 10.82 18.78 -7.39
N ASN A 366 10.97 17.64 -8.05
CA ASN A 366 11.16 16.36 -7.38
C ASN A 366 12.54 16.25 -6.72
N ASP A 367 12.60 15.61 -5.54
CA ASP A 367 13.84 15.42 -4.78
C ASP A 367 14.03 13.99 -4.23
N VAL A 368 13.06 13.11 -4.44
CA VAL A 368 13.11 11.70 -3.98
C VAL A 368 14.11 10.84 -4.76
N CYS A 369 14.63 9.78 -4.12
CA CYS A 369 15.56 8.85 -4.75
C CYS A 369 14.90 8.04 -5.87
N ASP A 370 15.56 7.94 -7.04
CA ASP A 370 15.14 7.10 -8.16
C ASP A 370 15.95 5.80 -8.27
N ASP A 371 16.95 5.62 -7.40
CA ASP A 371 17.76 4.43 -7.23
C ASP A 371 18.27 4.36 -5.78
N GLN A 372 17.90 3.30 -5.05
CA GLN A 372 18.31 3.09 -3.66
C GLN A 372 18.50 1.62 -3.33
N TYR A 373 19.62 1.33 -2.67
CA TYR A 373 19.94 0.04 -2.08
C TYR A 373 19.84 0.09 -0.56
N VAL A 374 19.31 -0.97 0.03
CA VAL A 374 19.31 -1.20 1.49
C VAL A 374 19.90 -2.58 1.73
N THR A 375 20.82 -2.70 2.69
CA THR A 375 21.34 -4.00 3.14
C THR A 375 21.00 -4.18 4.61
N LEU A 376 20.48 -5.36 4.95
CA LEU A 376 20.19 -5.77 6.32
C LEU A 376 21.03 -7.01 6.66
N GLU A 377 21.56 -7.04 7.87
CA GLU A 377 22.36 -8.16 8.39
C GLU A 377 21.74 -8.65 9.69
N TRP A 378 21.75 -9.97 9.90
CA TRP A 378 21.38 -10.62 11.13
C TRP A 378 22.57 -11.43 11.63
N ASP A 379 22.84 -11.38 12.94
CA ASP A 379 23.79 -12.28 13.60
C ASP A 379 23.08 -13.60 13.96
N ASP A 380 23.84 -14.61 14.40
CA ASP A 380 23.26 -15.82 15.02
C ASP A 380 22.38 -15.43 16.22
N ASP A 381 21.26 -16.13 16.43
CA ASP A 381 20.36 -15.83 17.54
C ASP A 381 20.24 -16.93 18.61
N THR A 382 19.49 -16.61 19.66
CA THR A 382 19.30 -17.50 20.82
C THR A 382 18.40 -18.69 20.54
N ASP A 383 17.63 -18.66 19.44
CA ASP A 383 16.77 -19.76 19.02
C ASP A 383 17.54 -20.75 18.12
N GLY A 384 18.85 -20.55 17.94
CA GLY A 384 19.73 -21.40 17.15
C GLY A 384 19.70 -21.11 15.65
N ARG A 385 19.09 -19.99 15.22
CA ARG A 385 19.07 -19.59 13.81
C ARG A 385 20.37 -18.87 13.46
N GLY A 386 20.97 -19.27 12.35
CA GLY A 386 22.22 -18.70 11.87
C GLY A 386 22.07 -17.28 11.31
N SER A 387 23.22 -16.61 11.22
CA SER A 387 23.38 -15.31 10.57
C SER A 387 22.92 -15.34 9.11
N LYS A 388 22.42 -14.21 8.64
CA LYS A 388 21.87 -14.07 7.29
C LYS A 388 21.94 -12.63 6.82
N THR A 389 21.81 -12.44 5.52
CA THR A 389 21.88 -11.13 4.88
C THR A 389 20.69 -10.89 3.96
N ALA A 390 20.31 -9.64 3.75
CA ALA A 390 19.35 -9.27 2.74
C ALA A 390 19.79 -8.00 2.02
N SER A 391 19.60 -7.97 0.71
CA SER A 391 19.73 -6.76 -0.10
C SER A 391 18.38 -6.43 -0.73
N PHE A 392 18.06 -5.15 -0.71
CA PHE A 392 16.91 -4.57 -1.37
C PHE A 392 17.38 -3.52 -2.38
N HIS A 393 16.83 -3.56 -3.60
CA HIS A 393 17.06 -2.56 -4.64
C HIS A 393 15.75 -1.96 -5.15
N MET A 394 15.54 -0.67 -4.94
CA MET A 394 14.49 0.09 -5.59
C MET A 394 15.07 0.86 -6.77
N ILE A 395 14.51 0.69 -7.97
CA ILE A 395 15.04 1.32 -9.19
C ILE A 395 13.95 1.79 -10.15
N ALA A 396 14.05 3.06 -10.55
CA ALA A 396 13.14 3.67 -11.52
C ALA A 396 13.35 3.14 -12.94
N GLN A 397 14.60 3.05 -13.41
CA GLN A 397 14.93 2.79 -14.81
C GLN A 397 14.78 1.31 -15.20
N THR A 398 13.54 0.84 -15.28
CA THR A 398 13.21 -0.55 -15.58
C THR A 398 12.00 -0.66 -16.52
N LEU A 399 11.96 -1.73 -17.32
CA LEU A 399 10.79 -2.09 -18.13
C LEU A 399 9.76 -2.91 -17.34
N ALA A 400 10.25 -3.76 -16.43
CA ALA A 400 9.48 -4.68 -15.59
C ALA A 400 8.72 -3.93 -14.49
N GLN A 401 7.81 -3.02 -14.86
CA GLN A 401 7.13 -2.11 -13.94
C GLN A 401 6.37 -2.85 -12.84
N CYS A 402 6.77 -2.61 -11.59
CA CYS A 402 6.28 -3.24 -10.37
C CYS A 402 6.31 -4.78 -10.40
N GLU A 403 7.03 -5.39 -11.35
CA GLU A 403 7.25 -6.83 -11.41
C GLU A 403 8.43 -7.18 -10.50
N ARG A 404 8.15 -7.19 -9.19
CA ARG A 404 9.08 -7.60 -8.12
C ARG A 404 9.74 -8.92 -8.46
N ARG A 405 11.02 -9.02 -8.12
CA ARG A 405 11.85 -10.20 -8.35
C ARG A 405 12.91 -10.37 -7.27
N GLY A 406 13.48 -11.56 -7.20
CA GLY A 406 14.56 -11.83 -6.26
C GLY A 406 15.12 -13.24 -6.32
N ARG A 407 16.11 -13.45 -5.44
CA ARG A 407 16.74 -14.74 -5.18
C ARG A 407 16.81 -14.98 -3.67
N ILE A 408 16.65 -16.24 -3.27
CA ILE A 408 16.83 -16.69 -1.89
C ILE A 408 17.80 -17.85 -1.92
N TYR A 409 18.90 -17.70 -1.20
CA TYR A 409 19.96 -18.69 -1.12
C TYR A 409 19.83 -19.43 0.21
N GLY A 410 19.78 -20.75 0.16
CA GLY A 410 19.71 -21.60 1.34
C GLY A 410 20.87 -22.59 1.40
N THR A 411 20.94 -23.32 2.51
CA THR A 411 21.99 -24.33 2.76
C THR A 411 21.87 -25.57 1.87
N SER A 412 20.66 -25.91 1.40
CA SER A 412 20.40 -27.09 0.58
C SER A 412 19.69 -26.79 -0.74
N GLY A 413 19.52 -25.53 -1.10
CA GLY A 413 18.95 -25.15 -2.38
C GLY A 413 18.92 -23.64 -2.62
N GLU A 414 18.35 -23.25 -3.75
CA GLU A 414 18.12 -21.85 -4.09
C GLU A 414 16.73 -21.62 -4.68
N ILE A 415 16.21 -20.41 -4.54
CA ILE A 415 14.95 -19.97 -5.14
C ILE A 415 15.22 -18.75 -6.00
N TYR A 416 14.72 -18.76 -7.23
CA TYR A 416 14.50 -17.58 -8.04
C TYR A 416 12.99 -17.28 -8.11
N TYR A 417 12.60 -16.02 -7.94
CA TYR A 417 11.20 -15.62 -8.08
C TYR A 417 11.05 -14.30 -8.83
N ASP A 418 9.92 -14.16 -9.50
CA ASP A 418 9.40 -12.88 -9.99
C ASP A 418 7.96 -12.69 -9.51
N SER A 419 7.18 -11.80 -10.12
CA SER A 419 5.78 -11.58 -9.70
C SER A 419 4.81 -12.63 -10.24
N LYS A 420 5.29 -13.64 -10.97
CA LYS A 420 4.48 -14.65 -11.68
C LYS A 420 4.87 -16.06 -11.26
N SER A 421 6.15 -16.33 -11.05
CA SER A 421 6.69 -17.67 -10.86
C SER A 421 7.70 -17.76 -9.73
N ILE A 422 7.77 -18.95 -9.12
CA ILE A 422 8.75 -19.33 -8.10
C ILE A 422 9.45 -20.58 -8.61
N THR A 423 10.76 -20.54 -8.81
CA THR A 423 11.57 -21.69 -9.21
C THR A 423 12.50 -22.07 -8.08
N VAL A 424 12.36 -23.30 -7.60
CA VAL A 424 13.17 -23.89 -6.53
C VAL A 424 14.13 -24.91 -7.15
N HIS A 425 15.41 -24.82 -6.82
CA HIS A 425 16.39 -25.84 -7.14
C HIS A 425 16.95 -26.44 -5.84
N ASP A 426 16.89 -27.78 -5.74
CA ASP A 426 17.32 -28.55 -4.58
C ASP A 426 18.69 -29.19 -4.87
N PHE A 427 19.71 -28.82 -4.08
CA PHE A 427 21.08 -29.30 -4.26
C PHE A 427 21.26 -30.75 -3.81
N THR A 428 20.37 -31.30 -2.99
CA THR A 428 20.51 -32.65 -2.43
C THR A 428 20.21 -33.74 -3.44
N ASN A 429 19.29 -33.46 -4.37
CA ASN A 429 18.83 -34.39 -5.39
C ASN A 429 18.97 -33.84 -6.82
N ASP A 430 19.50 -32.63 -6.99
CA ASP A 430 19.73 -31.96 -8.27
C ASP A 430 18.44 -31.80 -9.10
N THR A 431 17.35 -31.40 -8.43
CA THR A 431 16.04 -31.21 -9.08
C THR A 431 15.58 -29.76 -9.06
N THR A 432 14.88 -29.36 -10.13
CA THR A 432 14.30 -28.02 -10.26
C THR A 432 12.79 -28.12 -10.42
N LYS A 433 12.06 -27.31 -9.67
CA LYS A 433 10.60 -27.21 -9.75
C LYS A 433 10.14 -25.76 -9.81
N THR A 434 9.27 -25.47 -10.78
CA THR A 434 8.64 -24.16 -10.94
C THR A 434 7.17 -24.20 -10.53
N TYR A 435 6.76 -23.21 -9.75
CA TYR A 435 5.39 -22.96 -9.31
C TYR A 435 4.88 -21.68 -9.97
N ASN A 436 3.65 -21.72 -10.48
CA ASN A 436 2.97 -20.57 -11.09
C ASN A 436 1.65 -20.34 -10.35
N PRO A 437 1.68 -19.71 -9.16
CA PRO A 437 0.48 -19.49 -8.36
C PRO A 437 -0.53 -18.62 -9.11
N GLU A 438 -1.81 -19.01 -9.03
CA GLU A 438 -2.87 -18.28 -9.70
C GLU A 438 -3.08 -16.89 -9.08
N VAL A 439 -3.24 -15.89 -9.93
CA VAL A 439 -3.57 -14.52 -9.54
C VAL A 439 -5.04 -14.27 -9.87
N PRO A 440 -5.84 -13.77 -8.92
CA PRO A 440 -7.23 -13.42 -9.18
C PRO A 440 -7.35 -12.43 -10.35
N LYS A 441 -8.31 -12.65 -11.24
CA LYS A 441 -8.60 -11.74 -12.36
C LYS A 441 -8.93 -10.34 -11.82
N ASN A 442 -8.47 -9.30 -12.53
CA ASN A 442 -8.62 -7.89 -12.14
C ASN A 442 -7.98 -7.53 -10.79
N SER A 443 -7.08 -8.33 -10.23
CA SER A 443 -6.40 -7.98 -8.98
C SER A 443 -5.25 -7.00 -9.19
N HIS A 444 -5.03 -6.18 -8.17
CA HIS A 444 -3.87 -5.30 -8.05
C HIS A 444 -2.85 -5.94 -7.10
N HIS A 445 -1.56 -5.71 -7.35
CA HIS A 445 -0.46 -6.32 -6.59
C HIS A 445 -0.53 -7.86 -6.54
N GLY A 446 -0.94 -8.49 -7.65
CA GLY A 446 -0.93 -9.94 -7.80
C GLY A 446 -1.88 -10.70 -6.85
N GLY A 447 -2.99 -10.10 -6.40
CA GLY A 447 -3.92 -10.71 -5.44
C GLY A 447 -3.88 -10.06 -4.06
N GLY A 448 -2.84 -9.27 -3.75
CA GLY A 448 -2.57 -8.81 -2.40
C GLY A 448 -3.63 -7.90 -1.80
N ASP A 449 -4.26 -7.05 -2.62
CA ASP A 449 -5.30 -6.14 -2.16
C ASP A 449 -6.57 -6.89 -1.76
N ASP A 450 -7.02 -7.79 -2.64
CA ASP A 450 -8.18 -8.65 -2.39
C ASP A 450 -7.92 -9.59 -1.21
N GLY A 451 -6.73 -10.18 -1.11
CA GLY A 451 -6.31 -11.03 0.00
C GLY A 451 -6.34 -10.29 1.33
N LEU A 452 -5.74 -9.10 1.42
CA LEU A 452 -5.73 -8.29 2.63
C LEU A 452 -7.14 -7.89 3.05
N THR A 453 -7.97 -7.39 2.12
CA THR A 453 -9.37 -7.03 2.41
C THR A 453 -10.16 -8.22 2.94
N GLN A 454 -10.06 -9.38 2.30
CA GLN A 454 -10.79 -10.57 2.72
C GLN A 454 -10.35 -11.06 4.10
N GLN A 455 -9.04 -11.10 4.38
CA GLN A 455 -8.55 -11.49 5.70
C GLN A 455 -9.00 -10.49 6.79
N PHE A 456 -8.98 -9.20 6.49
CA PHE A 456 -9.45 -8.16 7.42
C PHE A 456 -10.93 -8.34 7.75
N ILE A 457 -11.78 -8.52 6.74
CA ILE A 457 -13.22 -8.73 6.96
C ILE A 457 -13.49 -10.06 7.70
N LYS A 458 -12.77 -11.14 7.39
CA LYS A 458 -12.88 -12.41 8.13
C LYS A 458 -12.50 -12.25 9.60
N ALA A 459 -11.48 -11.46 9.90
CA ALA A 459 -11.12 -11.13 11.28
C ALA A 459 -12.23 -10.37 12.02
N ILE A 460 -12.90 -9.44 11.34
CA ILE A 460 -14.07 -8.73 11.89
C ILE A 460 -15.22 -9.70 12.14
N ILE A 461 -15.54 -10.58 11.18
CA ILE A 461 -16.61 -11.57 11.32
C ILE A 461 -16.37 -12.43 12.56
N ALA A 462 -15.15 -12.97 12.72
CA ALA A 462 -14.79 -13.83 13.85
C ALA A 462 -14.87 -13.10 15.21
N CYS A 463 -14.60 -11.79 15.24
CA CYS A 463 -14.79 -10.99 16.45
C CYS A 463 -16.28 -10.74 16.72
N LYS A 464 -17.06 -10.45 15.67
CA LYS A 464 -18.46 -10.05 15.75
C LYS A 464 -19.40 -11.20 16.12
N ASP A 465 -19.13 -12.42 15.67
CA ASP A 465 -19.89 -13.62 16.03
C ASP A 465 -19.46 -14.24 17.36
N GLY A 466 -18.40 -13.70 17.99
CA GLY A 466 -17.86 -14.17 19.26
C GLY A 466 -17.01 -15.44 19.16
N SER A 467 -16.69 -15.92 17.95
CA SER A 467 -15.85 -17.12 17.75
C SER A 467 -14.38 -16.90 18.13
N MET A 468 -13.88 -15.66 18.07
CA MET A 468 -12.51 -15.32 18.44
C MET A 468 -12.42 -14.00 19.18
N LYS A 469 -11.46 -13.90 20.11
CA LYS A 469 -11.05 -12.60 20.65
C LYS A 469 -10.28 -11.82 19.60
N VAL A 470 -10.30 -10.50 19.70
CA VAL A 470 -9.56 -9.59 18.81
C VAL A 470 -8.10 -10.00 18.60
N ASN A 471 -7.36 -10.32 19.66
CA ASN A 471 -5.94 -10.65 19.55
C ASN A 471 -5.71 -11.99 18.81
N GLU A 472 -6.62 -12.95 18.97
CA GLU A 472 -6.56 -14.25 18.29
C GLU A 472 -6.84 -14.04 16.79
N ALA A 473 -7.91 -13.31 16.46
CA ALA A 473 -8.25 -12.99 15.08
C ALA A 473 -7.17 -12.12 14.39
N GLN A 474 -6.57 -11.15 15.09
CA GLN A 474 -5.44 -10.34 14.59
C GLN A 474 -4.29 -11.26 14.16
N THR A 475 -3.89 -12.19 15.04
CA THR A 475 -2.78 -13.10 14.76
C THR A 475 -3.13 -14.08 13.64
N GLN A 476 -4.33 -14.66 13.66
CA GLN A 476 -4.72 -15.71 12.73
C GLN A 476 -4.93 -15.21 11.29
N TYR A 477 -5.61 -14.08 11.12
CA TYR A 477 -6.02 -13.57 9.82
C TYR A 477 -5.05 -12.52 9.28
N MET A 478 -4.53 -11.62 10.13
CA MET A 478 -3.59 -10.59 9.68
C MET A 478 -2.14 -11.07 9.74
N GLY A 479 -1.80 -12.02 10.60
CA GLY A 479 -0.43 -12.53 10.70
C GLY A 479 0.59 -11.44 10.97
N CYS A 480 0.15 -10.34 11.60
CA CYS A 480 1.00 -9.25 12.03
C CYS A 480 0.47 -8.58 13.31
N THR A 481 1.39 -8.05 14.11
CA THR A 481 1.07 -7.19 15.26
C THR A 481 1.33 -5.72 14.94
N MET A 482 0.85 -4.82 15.80
CA MET A 482 1.19 -3.39 15.69
C MET A 482 2.70 -3.16 15.80
N GLU A 483 3.38 -3.91 16.67
CA GLU A 483 4.84 -3.84 16.79
C GLU A 483 5.53 -4.22 15.47
N GLU A 484 5.07 -5.25 14.75
CA GLU A 484 5.64 -5.63 13.45
C GLU A 484 5.42 -4.56 12.37
N ILE A 485 4.28 -3.89 12.42
CA ILE A 485 3.98 -2.76 11.53
C ILE A 485 4.91 -1.58 11.84
N VAL A 486 5.07 -1.21 13.11
CA VAL A 486 6.00 -0.14 13.52
C VAL A 486 7.44 -0.52 13.19
N ARG A 487 7.82 -1.78 13.40
CA ARG A 487 9.16 -2.32 13.15
C ARG A 487 9.58 -2.19 11.69
N SER A 488 8.70 -2.55 10.76
CA SER A 488 8.98 -2.43 9.33
C SER A 488 9.10 -0.98 8.87
N HIS A 489 8.25 -0.07 9.38
CA HIS A 489 8.38 1.36 9.11
C HIS A 489 9.66 1.95 9.73
N ALA A 490 9.98 1.56 10.96
CA ALA A 490 11.19 1.95 11.66
C ALA A 490 12.46 1.53 10.90
N ALA A 491 12.46 0.34 10.28
CA ALA A 491 13.55 -0.10 9.40
C ALA A 491 13.74 0.82 8.18
N VAL A 492 12.65 1.34 7.61
CA VAL A 492 12.72 2.34 6.53
C VAL A 492 13.31 3.67 7.04
N PHE A 493 12.87 4.16 8.19
CA PHE A 493 13.42 5.40 8.77
C PHE A 493 14.91 5.25 9.12
N ALA A 494 15.30 4.12 9.70
CA ALA A 494 16.70 3.79 9.96
C ALA A 494 17.52 3.71 8.66
N ALA A 495 16.95 3.18 7.56
CA ALA A 495 17.59 3.17 6.25
C ALA A 495 17.78 4.57 5.68
N GLU A 496 16.79 5.45 5.81
CA GLU A 496 16.92 6.84 5.39
C GLU A 496 17.97 7.60 6.21
N GLU A 497 18.04 7.35 7.53
CA GLU A 497 19.09 7.89 8.40
C GLU A 497 20.48 7.39 7.96
N ALA A 498 20.63 6.07 7.75
CA ALA A 498 21.88 5.46 7.28
C ALA A 498 22.35 6.07 5.95
N ARG A 499 21.42 6.27 5.00
CA ARG A 499 21.70 6.87 3.69
C ARG A 499 22.14 8.32 3.79
N ARG A 500 21.41 9.13 4.55
CA ARG A 500 21.65 10.59 4.67
C ARG A 500 22.93 10.88 5.45
N GLU A 501 23.17 10.14 6.53
CA GLU A 501 24.34 10.32 7.38
C GLU A 501 25.56 9.49 6.94
N ARG A 502 25.40 8.62 5.94
CA ARG A 502 26.46 7.76 5.39
C ARG A 502 27.09 6.87 6.46
N LYS A 503 26.26 6.23 7.27
CA LYS A 503 26.68 5.40 8.40
C LYS A 503 26.08 3.99 8.35
N VAL A 504 26.69 3.09 9.11
CA VAL A 504 26.08 1.80 9.45
C VAL A 504 25.24 2.00 10.70
N VAL A 505 23.97 1.60 10.65
CA VAL A 505 23.07 1.64 11.80
C VAL A 505 23.15 0.31 12.54
N ASN A 506 23.49 0.34 13.83
CA ASN A 506 23.26 -0.79 14.73
C ASN A 506 21.77 -0.82 15.11
N TRP A 507 21.06 -1.86 14.71
CA TRP A 507 19.61 -1.92 14.82
C TRP A 507 19.13 -1.91 16.27
N GLN A 508 19.74 -2.71 17.15
CA GLN A 508 19.32 -2.81 18.54
C GLN A 508 19.46 -1.48 19.27
N GLN A 509 20.60 -0.81 19.12
CA GLN A 509 20.82 0.52 19.69
C GLN A 509 19.85 1.54 19.12
N TRP A 510 19.70 1.57 17.79
CA TRP A 510 18.81 2.51 17.12
C TRP A 510 17.34 2.31 17.54
N TRP A 511 16.87 1.07 17.64
CA TRP A 511 15.53 0.73 18.10
C TRP A 511 15.31 1.18 19.54
N GLN A 512 16.27 0.91 20.43
CA GLN A 512 16.17 1.31 21.83
C GLN A 512 16.02 2.82 21.98
N THR A 513 16.84 3.59 21.25
CA THR A 513 16.84 5.06 21.30
C THR A 513 15.60 5.66 20.63
N ASN A 514 15.23 5.19 19.45
CA ASN A 514 14.24 5.85 18.60
C ASN A 514 12.82 5.30 18.72
N VAL A 515 12.64 4.13 19.33
CA VAL A 515 11.33 3.48 19.47
C VAL A 515 11.05 3.12 20.93
N ALA A 516 11.80 2.18 21.51
CA ALA A 516 11.45 1.60 22.81
C ALA A 516 11.44 2.63 23.95
N ALA A 517 12.48 3.47 24.06
CA ALA A 517 12.55 4.51 25.09
C ALA A 517 11.40 5.53 24.98
N ARG A 518 10.92 5.78 23.76
CA ARG A 518 9.88 6.79 23.48
C ARG A 518 8.47 6.25 23.72
N LEU A 519 8.26 4.95 23.58
CA LEU A 519 7.03 4.26 23.98
C LEU A 519 6.91 4.14 25.51
N GLN A 520 8.03 4.11 26.25
CA GLN A 520 8.04 4.02 27.71
C GLN A 520 7.88 5.36 28.44
N THR A 521 8.19 6.49 27.80
CA THR A 521 8.33 7.81 28.46
C THR A 521 7.06 8.67 28.47
N VAL A 522 5.91 8.17 27.99
CA VAL A 522 4.66 8.98 27.92
C VAL A 522 3.42 8.17 28.20
#